data_AF-A0A838E476-F1
#
_entry.id   AF-A0A838E476-F1
#
_cell.length_a   1.000
_cell.length_b   1.000
_cell.length_c   1.000
_cell.angle_alpha   90.00
_cell.angle_beta   90.00
_cell.angle_gamma   90.00
#
_symmetry.space_group_name_H-M   'P 1'
#
loop_
_entity.id
_entity.type
_entity.pdbx_description
1 polymer ?
#
loop_
_entity_poly.entity_id
_entity_poly.type
_entity_poly.pdbx_seq_one_letter_code
_entity_poly.pdbx_strand_id
1 'polypeptide(L)'
;ACAGARRVQGPGLRPAERLRAAARAAWIPALAVTVTAGWFYVRNLTLYGSPTAAAYLFEKFERDPRLQGRAIVLEPGFWRVQIQDYWRGFANSKGLLGEDWLNWIWAAAAVMIVGLCVGAVRLGGADRRPGDRLAPWVPALAYVAVLVWSISSFVAGGGSPHPRYWLGALPVIAVVVAAGLDALPGRRWAVIPAGLLVLQVGMGVRAWYEYTGGLYFIPDRSPSWWGQATGVLEAAGAPLPALSLAAVLVLLAIGLTAMLVGLQRTDVATAAATGDAPDHPARSPAALKPAGS
;
A
#
# COMPACT_ATOMS: atom_id res chain seq x y z
N ALA A 1 20.95 -28.08 -31.10
CA ALA A 1 20.99 -28.68 -29.76
C ALA A 1 20.66 -27.60 -28.73
N CYS A 2 19.44 -27.60 -28.20
CA CYS A 2 19.03 -26.65 -27.16
C CYS A 2 19.60 -27.10 -25.81
N ALA A 3 20.70 -26.48 -25.39
CA ALA A 3 21.23 -26.68 -24.05
C ALA A 3 20.23 -26.09 -23.05
N GLY A 4 19.47 -26.98 -22.40
CA GLY A 4 18.56 -26.63 -21.32
C GLY A 4 19.33 -26.04 -20.14
N ALA A 5 19.24 -24.72 -19.99
CA ALA A 5 19.67 -24.02 -18.79
C ALA A 5 18.83 -24.51 -17.60
N ARG A 6 19.33 -25.54 -16.92
CA ARG A 6 18.81 -25.93 -15.60
C ARG A 6 19.06 -24.73 -14.69
N ARG A 7 18.00 -24.00 -14.33
CA ARG A 7 18.05 -23.07 -13.20
C ARG A 7 18.55 -23.87 -11.99
N VAL A 8 19.78 -23.62 -11.59
CA VAL A 8 20.29 -24.04 -10.28
C VAL A 8 19.45 -23.27 -9.28
N GLN A 9 18.38 -23.91 -8.79
CA GLN A 9 17.65 -23.39 -7.64
C GLN A 9 18.64 -23.49 -6.47
N GLY A 10 19.24 -22.35 -6.10
CA GLY A 10 20.00 -22.24 -4.86
C GLY A 10 19.17 -22.79 -3.69
N PRO A 11 19.82 -23.25 -2.60
CA PRO A 11 19.14 -23.91 -1.49
C PRO A 11 18.01 -23.01 -1.01
N GLY A 12 16.77 -23.43 -1.28
CA GLY A 12 15.60 -22.65 -0.94
C GLY A 12 15.58 -22.44 0.57
N LEU A 13 15.45 -21.17 1.00
CA LEU A 13 15.25 -20.83 2.41
C LEU A 13 14.21 -21.77 3.03
N ARG A 14 14.51 -22.28 4.22
CA ARG A 14 13.59 -23.18 4.93
C ARG A 14 12.26 -22.45 5.14
N PRO A 15 11.11 -23.16 5.17
CA PRO A 15 9.79 -22.51 5.35
C PRO A 15 9.73 -21.54 6.54
N ALA A 16 10.39 -21.90 7.65
CA ALA A 16 10.50 -21.06 8.83
C ALA A 16 11.29 -19.76 8.61
N GLU A 17 12.32 -19.75 7.76
CA GLU A 17 13.12 -18.57 7.45
C GLU A 17 12.35 -17.62 6.52
N ARG A 18 11.61 -18.18 5.55
CA ARG A 18 10.69 -17.40 4.70
C ARG A 18 9.60 -16.72 5.53
N LEU A 19 9.02 -17.45 6.48
CA LEU A 19 8.02 -16.92 7.40
C LEU A 19 8.60 -15.80 8.28
N ARG A 20 9.80 -15.99 8.83
CA ARG A 20 10.48 -14.95 9.64
C ARG A 20 10.81 -13.71 8.81
N ALA A 21 11.28 -13.87 7.57
CA ALA A 21 11.56 -12.75 6.68
C ALA A 21 10.27 -11.98 6.33
N ALA A 22 9.18 -12.69 6.00
CA ALA A 22 7.88 -12.09 5.75
C ALA A 22 7.32 -11.38 6.99
N ALA A 23 7.43 -11.98 8.17
CA ALA A 23 6.99 -11.38 9.43
C ALA A 23 7.78 -10.10 9.76
N ARG A 24 9.10 -10.09 9.53
CA ARG A 24 9.94 -8.89 9.70
C ARG A 24 9.56 -7.79 8.71
N ALA A 25 9.30 -8.14 7.46
CA ALA A 25 8.88 -7.18 6.44
C ALA A 25 7.49 -6.58 6.74
N ALA A 26 6.57 -7.38 7.29
CA ALA A 26 5.23 -6.93 7.69
C ALA A 26 5.23 -6.12 8.99
N TRP A 27 6.18 -6.36 9.89
CA TRP A 27 6.26 -5.70 11.19
C TRP A 27 6.45 -4.19 11.08
N ILE A 28 7.33 -3.72 10.19
CA ILE A 28 7.64 -2.29 10.05
C ILE A 28 6.38 -1.47 9.70
N PRO A 29 5.61 -1.79 8.65
CA PRO A 29 4.38 -1.07 8.37
C PRO A 29 3.31 -1.26 9.46
N ALA A 30 3.22 -2.46 10.07
CA ALA A 30 2.27 -2.69 11.16
C ALA A 30 2.54 -1.79 12.38
N LEU A 31 3.81 -1.64 12.77
CA LEU A 31 4.23 -0.76 13.84
C LEU A 31 3.94 0.70 13.50
N ALA A 32 4.28 1.13 12.28
CA ALA A 32 4.00 2.50 11.83
C ALA A 32 2.51 2.84 11.90
N VAL A 33 1.64 1.93 11.43
CA VAL A 33 0.18 2.10 11.52
C VAL A 33 -0.30 2.11 12.97
N THR A 34 0.23 1.21 13.80
CA THR A 34 -0.15 1.12 15.22
C THR A 34 0.22 2.39 15.98
N VAL A 35 1.41 2.94 15.75
CA VAL A 35 1.85 4.18 16.42
C VAL A 35 1.05 5.39 15.93
N THR A 36 0.83 5.50 14.62
CA THR A 36 0.18 6.69 14.03
C THR A 36 -1.34 6.71 14.21
N ALA A 37 -2.00 5.54 14.17
CA ALA A 37 -3.45 5.42 14.22
C ALA A 37 -3.97 4.70 15.49
N GLY A 38 -3.14 3.96 16.22
CA GLY A 38 -3.56 3.18 17.39
C GLY A 38 -4.11 4.03 18.53
N TRP A 39 -3.56 5.24 18.74
CA TRP A 39 -4.04 6.16 19.76
C TRP A 39 -5.53 6.51 19.60
N PHE A 40 -6.04 6.56 18.36
CA PHE A 40 -7.45 6.82 18.07
C PHE A 40 -8.35 5.72 18.65
N TYR A 41 -7.94 4.45 18.52
CA TYR A 41 -8.69 3.31 19.05
C TYR A 41 -8.66 3.28 20.58
N VAL A 42 -7.51 3.56 21.19
CA VAL A 42 -7.39 3.68 22.65
C VAL A 42 -8.27 4.81 23.16
N ARG A 43 -8.23 5.98 22.52
CA ARG A 43 -9.10 7.11 22.86
C ARG A 43 -10.58 6.75 22.76
N ASN A 44 -10.99 6.03 21.72
CA ASN A 44 -12.39 5.65 21.54
C ASN A 44 -12.85 4.64 22.59
N LEU A 45 -11.98 3.71 23.02
CA LEU A 45 -12.27 2.82 24.15
C LEU A 45 -12.55 3.62 25.42
N THR A 46 -11.71 4.61 25.73
CA THR A 46 -11.88 5.44 26.93
C THR A 46 -13.13 6.33 26.86
N LEU A 47 -13.44 6.92 25.70
CA LEU A 47 -14.55 7.87 25.56
C LEU A 47 -15.90 7.22 25.31
N TYR A 48 -15.92 6.08 24.60
CA TYR A 48 -17.14 5.49 24.04
C TYR A 48 -17.30 4.01 24.37
N GLY A 49 -16.38 3.42 25.14
CA GLY A 49 -16.40 1.99 25.48
C GLY A 49 -16.20 1.05 24.29
N SER A 50 -15.81 1.57 23.13
CA SER A 50 -15.71 0.82 21.87
C SER A 50 -14.52 1.32 21.05
N PRO A 51 -13.69 0.44 20.47
CA PRO A 51 -12.49 0.86 19.72
C PRO A 51 -12.84 1.69 18.47
N THR A 52 -14.00 1.45 17.86
CA THR A 52 -14.45 2.17 16.66
C THR A 52 -15.46 3.27 16.97
N ALA A 53 -15.92 3.39 18.21
CA ALA A 53 -17.04 4.24 18.63
C ALA A 53 -18.37 3.95 17.90
N ALA A 54 -18.45 2.89 17.08
CA ALA A 54 -19.57 2.67 16.17
C ALA A 54 -20.90 2.48 16.93
N ALA A 55 -20.90 1.63 17.96
CA ALA A 55 -22.09 1.36 18.77
C ALA A 55 -22.64 2.64 19.43
N TYR A 56 -21.76 3.41 20.07
CA TYR A 56 -22.12 4.69 20.66
C TYR A 56 -22.67 5.68 19.62
N LEU A 57 -22.09 5.76 18.43
CA LEU A 57 -22.59 6.64 17.37
C LEU A 57 -23.95 6.18 16.84
N PHE A 58 -24.19 4.87 16.74
CA PHE A 58 -25.49 4.36 16.31
C PHE A 58 -26.58 4.68 17.33
N GLU A 59 -26.31 4.49 18.62
CA GLU A 59 -27.21 4.87 19.70
C GLU A 59 -27.46 6.38 19.72
N LYS A 60 -26.40 7.19 19.71
CA LYS A 60 -26.48 8.66 19.76
C LYS A 60 -27.28 9.28 18.61
N PHE A 61 -27.21 8.67 17.42
CA PHE A 61 -27.90 9.16 16.23
C PHE A 61 -29.16 8.34 15.90
N GLU A 62 -29.65 7.54 16.86
CA GLU A 62 -30.88 6.73 16.72
C GLU A 62 -30.91 5.94 15.41
N ARG A 63 -29.78 5.30 15.07
CA ARG A 63 -29.63 4.55 13.83
C ARG A 63 -30.23 3.16 13.98
N ASP A 64 -31.26 2.88 13.20
CA ASP A 64 -31.83 1.54 13.14
C ASP A 64 -30.88 0.55 12.42
N PRO A 65 -30.66 -0.64 13.00
CA PRO A 65 -30.02 -1.74 12.30
C PRO A 65 -30.82 -2.09 11.05
N ARG A 66 -30.16 -2.12 9.89
CA ARG A 66 -30.84 -2.37 8.62
C ARG A 66 -31.05 -3.85 8.37
N LEU A 67 -30.02 -4.68 8.62
CA LEU A 67 -29.99 -6.12 8.35
C LEU A 67 -28.89 -6.82 9.17
N GLN A 68 -28.86 -8.16 9.19
CA GLN A 68 -27.69 -8.92 9.66
C GLN A 68 -26.51 -8.76 8.68
N GLY A 69 -25.31 -8.44 9.16
CA GLY A 69 -24.12 -8.08 8.33
C GLY A 69 -23.79 -9.03 7.17
N ARG A 70 -24.01 -10.34 7.33
CA ARG A 70 -23.80 -11.33 6.25
C ARG A 70 -24.78 -11.20 5.07
N ALA A 71 -26.01 -10.76 5.32
CA ALA A 71 -27.02 -10.63 4.28
C ALA A 71 -26.71 -9.46 3.34
N ILE A 72 -26.17 -8.37 3.90
CA ILE A 72 -25.80 -7.15 3.15
C ILE A 72 -24.76 -7.42 2.06
N VAL A 73 -23.78 -8.28 2.32
CA VAL A 73 -22.74 -8.61 1.34
C VAL A 73 -23.32 -9.30 0.11
N LEU A 74 -24.46 -9.99 0.26
CA LEU A 74 -25.13 -10.66 -0.85
C LEU A 74 -26.09 -9.74 -1.61
N GLU A 75 -26.38 -8.54 -1.09
CA GLU A 75 -27.26 -7.60 -1.74
C GLU A 75 -26.56 -6.87 -2.90
N PRO A 76 -27.11 -6.92 -4.13
CA PRO A 76 -26.55 -6.18 -5.25
C PRO A 76 -26.50 -4.66 -5.00
N GLY A 77 -27.44 -4.14 -4.19
CA GLY A 77 -27.50 -2.73 -3.81
C GLY A 77 -26.28 -2.27 -3.02
N PHE A 78 -25.76 -3.10 -2.11
CA PHE A 78 -24.56 -2.80 -1.34
C PHE A 78 -23.37 -2.51 -2.26
N TRP A 79 -23.07 -3.42 -3.18
CA TRP A 79 -21.95 -3.27 -4.11
C TRP A 79 -22.14 -2.10 -5.07
N ARG A 80 -23.37 -1.90 -5.55
CA ARG A 80 -23.70 -0.78 -6.44
C ARG A 80 -23.41 0.56 -5.78
N VAL A 81 -23.83 0.76 -4.54
CA VAL A 81 -23.61 2.02 -3.80
C VAL A 81 -22.11 2.26 -3.61
N GLN A 82 -21.35 1.23 -3.22
CA GLN A 82 -19.90 1.35 -3.02
C GLN A 82 -19.18 1.79 -4.30
N ILE A 83 -19.56 1.22 -5.45
CA ILE A 83 -18.99 1.58 -6.76
C ILE A 83 -19.44 2.98 -7.19
N GLN A 84 -20.74 3.29 -7.08
CA GLN A 84 -21.30 4.58 -7.49
C GLN A 84 -20.72 5.74 -6.67
N ASP A 85 -20.61 5.59 -5.35
CA ASP A 85 -20.08 6.65 -4.49
C ASP A 85 -18.59 6.86 -4.73
N TYR A 86 -17.85 5.81 -5.09
CA TYR A 86 -16.45 5.96 -5.52
C TYR A 86 -16.35 6.83 -6.77
N TRP A 87 -17.17 6.55 -7.79
CA TRP A 87 -17.19 7.33 -9.03
C TRP A 87 -17.78 8.74 -8.87
N ARG A 88 -18.76 8.93 -7.98
CA ARG A 88 -19.29 10.25 -7.65
C ARG A 88 -18.26 11.09 -6.90
N GLY A 89 -17.58 10.52 -5.92
CA GLY A 89 -16.47 11.18 -5.23
C GLY A 89 -15.38 11.60 -6.22
N PHE A 90 -15.04 10.72 -7.17
CA PHE A 90 -14.12 11.02 -8.26
C PHE A 90 -14.64 12.13 -9.18
N ALA A 91 -15.91 12.11 -9.58
CA ALA A 91 -16.50 13.15 -10.41
C ALA A 91 -16.56 14.51 -9.69
N ASN A 92 -16.81 14.51 -8.39
CA ASN A 92 -16.78 15.72 -7.57
C ASN A 92 -15.35 16.26 -7.37
N SER A 93 -14.35 15.39 -7.50
CA SER A 93 -12.93 15.80 -7.46
C SER A 93 -12.50 16.57 -8.72
N LYS A 94 -13.29 16.52 -9.81
CA LYS A 94 -13.01 17.28 -11.04
C LYS A 94 -12.88 18.78 -10.78
N GLY A 95 -13.75 19.33 -9.93
CA GLY A 95 -13.72 20.76 -9.57
C GLY A 95 -12.50 21.15 -8.73
N LEU A 96 -11.89 20.20 -8.01
CA LEU A 96 -10.74 20.44 -7.13
C LEU A 96 -9.39 20.23 -7.82
N LEU A 97 -9.31 19.30 -8.78
CA LEU A 97 -8.04 18.89 -9.38
C LEU A 97 -7.87 19.35 -10.85
N GLY A 98 -8.93 19.82 -11.51
CA GLY A 98 -8.89 20.20 -12.93
C GLY A 98 -8.92 19.01 -13.90
N GLU A 99 -9.24 19.26 -15.17
CA GLU A 99 -9.47 18.20 -16.17
C GLU A 99 -8.21 17.38 -16.49
N ASP A 100 -7.04 18.02 -16.53
CA ASP A 100 -5.76 17.35 -16.82
C ASP A 100 -5.42 16.25 -15.79
N TRP A 101 -5.84 16.44 -14.54
CA TRP A 101 -5.59 15.47 -13.46
C TRP A 101 -6.44 14.22 -13.57
N LEU A 102 -7.62 14.28 -14.20
CA LEU A 102 -8.39 13.07 -14.44
C LEU A 102 -7.68 12.11 -15.37
N ASN A 103 -6.98 12.65 -16.38
CA ASN A 103 -6.24 11.83 -17.33
C ASN A 103 -5.15 11.02 -16.61
N TRP A 104 -4.48 11.62 -15.63
CA TRP A 104 -3.49 10.93 -14.79
C TRP A 104 -4.10 9.86 -13.88
N ILE A 105 -5.27 10.12 -13.30
CA ILE A 105 -5.97 9.12 -12.46
C ILE A 105 -6.45 7.95 -13.33
N TRP A 106 -6.97 8.21 -14.52
CA TRP A 106 -7.34 7.16 -15.47
C TRP A 106 -6.13 6.37 -15.95
N ALA A 107 -4.99 7.02 -16.21
CA ALA A 107 -3.75 6.35 -16.54
C ALA A 107 -3.29 5.44 -15.38
N ALA A 108 -3.32 5.92 -14.13
CA ALA A 108 -3.00 5.13 -12.96
C ALA A 108 -3.95 3.93 -12.78
N ALA A 109 -5.25 4.14 -12.97
CA ALA A 109 -6.26 3.08 -12.93
C ALA A 109 -6.02 2.03 -14.01
N ALA A 110 -5.74 2.45 -15.25
CA ALA A 110 -5.42 1.56 -16.36
C ALA A 110 -4.16 0.72 -16.06
N VAL A 111 -3.09 1.33 -15.53
CA VAL A 111 -1.89 0.61 -15.12
C VAL A 111 -2.19 -0.41 -14.03
N MET A 112 -3.01 -0.05 -13.02
CA MET A 112 -3.43 -1.00 -11.99
C MET A 112 -4.22 -2.17 -12.60
N ILE A 113 -5.19 -1.90 -13.48
CA ILE A 113 -5.99 -2.94 -14.15
C ILE A 113 -5.09 -3.87 -14.97
N VAL A 114 -4.17 -3.32 -15.76
CA VAL A 114 -3.22 -4.11 -16.56
C VAL A 114 -2.34 -4.97 -15.64
N GLY A 115 -1.80 -4.40 -14.56
CA GLY A 115 -1.01 -5.13 -13.56
C GLY A 115 -1.79 -6.27 -12.91
N LEU A 116 -3.06 -6.02 -12.54
CA LEU A 116 -3.97 -7.03 -11.99
C LEU A 116 -4.26 -8.14 -13.01
N CYS A 117 -4.57 -7.80 -14.26
CA CYS A 117 -4.86 -8.79 -15.32
C CYS A 117 -3.64 -9.66 -15.64
N VAL A 118 -2.45 -9.05 -15.77
CA VAL A 118 -1.19 -9.79 -15.99
C VAL A 118 -0.90 -10.70 -14.80
N GLY A 119 -1.05 -10.20 -13.57
CA GLY A 119 -0.91 -11.00 -12.36
C GLY A 119 -1.87 -12.18 -12.31
N ALA A 120 -3.16 -11.96 -12.59
CA ALA A 120 -4.19 -13.00 -12.59
C ALA A 120 -3.94 -14.09 -13.65
N VAL A 121 -3.62 -13.70 -14.90
CA VAL A 121 -3.31 -14.65 -15.98
C VAL A 121 -2.12 -15.53 -15.62
N ARG A 122 -1.11 -14.98 -14.93
CA ARG A 122 0.10 -15.72 -14.54
C ARG A 122 -0.10 -16.59 -13.30
N LEU A 123 -0.95 -16.19 -12.36
CA LEU A 123 -1.40 -17.10 -11.30
C LEU A 123 -2.12 -18.31 -11.89
N GLY A 124 -2.88 -18.10 -12.98
CA GLY A 124 -3.54 -19.17 -13.74
C GLY A 124 -2.58 -20.03 -14.56
N GLY A 125 -1.64 -19.44 -15.30
CA GLY A 125 -0.75 -20.14 -16.24
C GLY A 125 0.70 -20.31 -15.76
N ALA A 126 1.07 -21.53 -15.34
CA ALA A 126 2.42 -22.16 -15.41
C ALA A 126 2.64 -23.23 -14.33
N ASP A 127 2.69 -24.52 -14.71
CA ASP A 127 3.46 -25.69 -14.23
C ASP A 127 3.86 -25.91 -12.74
N ARG A 128 3.47 -25.06 -11.79
CA ARG A 128 3.70 -25.25 -10.35
C ARG A 128 2.54 -25.97 -9.69
N ARG A 129 2.82 -26.82 -8.70
CA ARG A 129 1.78 -27.51 -7.92
C ARG A 129 0.82 -26.49 -7.27
N PRO A 130 -0.51 -26.71 -7.29
CA PRO A 130 -1.50 -25.73 -6.86
C PRO A 130 -1.31 -25.14 -5.46
N GLY A 131 -0.84 -25.97 -4.51
CA GLY A 131 -0.65 -25.57 -3.11
C GLY A 131 0.39 -24.47 -2.90
N ASP A 132 1.48 -24.48 -3.67
CA ASP A 132 2.55 -23.47 -3.56
C ASP A 132 2.16 -22.12 -4.16
N ARG A 133 1.12 -22.08 -5.00
CA ARG A 133 0.66 -20.85 -5.66
C ARG A 133 -0.24 -20.02 -4.77
N LEU A 134 -1.10 -20.65 -3.97
CA LEU A 134 -2.16 -19.98 -3.21
C LEU A 134 -1.75 -19.63 -1.78
N ALA A 135 -0.84 -20.40 -1.17
CA ALA A 135 -0.35 -20.17 0.19
C ALA A 135 0.06 -18.71 0.49
N PRO A 136 0.82 -17.99 -0.37
CA PRO A 136 1.17 -16.59 -0.09
C PRO A 136 0.00 -15.61 -0.22
N TRP A 137 -1.10 -15.98 -0.88
CA TRP A 137 -2.29 -15.14 -1.05
C TRP A 137 -3.32 -15.33 0.06
N VAL A 138 -3.27 -16.43 0.80
CA VAL A 138 -4.21 -16.70 1.91
C VAL A 138 -4.29 -15.52 2.89
N PRO A 139 -3.18 -14.91 3.36
CA PRO A 139 -3.26 -13.76 4.26
C PRO A 139 -3.91 -12.54 3.61
N ALA A 140 -3.64 -12.27 2.33
CA ALA A 140 -4.22 -11.15 1.60
C ALA A 140 -5.74 -11.34 1.41
N LEU A 141 -6.17 -12.55 1.04
CA LEU A 141 -7.58 -12.90 0.90
C LEU A 141 -8.31 -12.86 2.25
N ALA A 142 -7.69 -13.40 3.31
CA ALA A 142 -8.22 -13.33 4.67
C ALA A 142 -8.39 -11.88 5.13
N TYR A 143 -7.40 -11.03 4.86
CA TYR A 143 -7.46 -9.61 5.19
C TYR A 143 -8.58 -8.89 4.42
N VAL A 144 -8.72 -9.14 3.11
CA VAL A 144 -9.84 -8.58 2.31
C VAL A 144 -11.18 -9.07 2.85
N ALA A 145 -11.30 -10.35 3.22
CA ALA A 145 -12.52 -10.89 3.81
C ALA A 145 -12.87 -10.22 5.14
N VAL A 146 -11.88 -10.02 6.02
CA VAL A 146 -12.05 -9.27 7.29
C VAL A 146 -12.48 -7.82 7.02
N LEU A 147 -11.91 -7.18 5.99
CA LEU A 147 -12.29 -5.82 5.60
C LEU A 147 -13.74 -5.76 5.11
N VAL A 148 -14.14 -6.65 4.20
CA VAL A 148 -15.52 -6.76 3.70
C VAL A 148 -16.49 -7.03 4.86
N TRP A 149 -16.14 -7.94 5.76
CA TRP A 149 -16.91 -8.23 6.96
C TRP A 149 -17.07 -6.99 7.86
N SER A 150 -16.00 -6.25 8.09
CA SER A 150 -16.02 -5.05 8.92
C SER A 150 -16.90 -3.95 8.31
N ILE A 151 -16.79 -3.72 6.99
CA ILE A 151 -17.59 -2.74 6.27
C ILE A 151 -19.08 -3.12 6.30
N SER A 152 -19.38 -4.37 5.97
CA SER A 152 -20.76 -4.86 5.96
C SER A 152 -21.40 -4.85 7.34
N SER A 153 -20.64 -5.19 8.39
CA SER A 153 -21.11 -5.09 9.78
C SER A 153 -21.40 -3.65 10.20
N PHE A 154 -20.57 -2.69 9.78
CA PHE A 154 -20.82 -1.26 10.03
C PHE A 154 -22.08 -0.76 9.32
N VAL A 155 -22.27 -1.13 8.05
CA VAL A 155 -23.46 -0.75 7.28
C VAL A 155 -24.71 -1.42 7.84
N ALA A 156 -24.63 -2.69 8.26
CA ALA A 156 -25.70 -3.40 8.94
C ALA A 156 -26.16 -2.72 10.22
N GLY A 157 -25.22 -2.17 11.00
CA GLY A 157 -25.52 -1.40 12.20
C GLY A 157 -26.14 -0.02 11.96
N GLY A 158 -26.47 0.35 10.71
CA GLY A 158 -27.08 1.64 10.37
C GLY A 158 -26.08 2.70 9.91
N GLY A 159 -24.81 2.32 9.77
CA GLY A 159 -23.76 3.13 9.16
C GLY A 159 -24.01 3.38 7.67
N SER A 160 -23.51 4.52 7.16
CA SER A 160 -23.55 4.78 5.72
C SER A 160 -22.37 4.11 5.02
N PRO A 161 -22.57 3.39 3.90
CA PRO A 161 -21.47 3.00 3.03
C PRO A 161 -20.65 4.24 2.62
N HIS A 162 -19.34 4.08 2.53
CA HIS A 162 -18.45 5.14 2.09
C HIS A 162 -17.19 4.55 1.42
N PRO A 163 -16.76 5.10 0.27
CA PRO A 163 -15.59 4.61 -0.47
C PRO A 163 -14.30 4.52 0.36
N ARG A 164 -14.10 5.47 1.27
CA ARG A 164 -12.93 5.51 2.18
C ARG A 164 -12.69 4.23 2.98
N TYR A 165 -13.72 3.42 3.22
CA TYR A 165 -13.51 2.17 3.95
C TYR A 165 -12.71 1.14 3.14
N TRP A 166 -12.64 1.30 1.81
CA TRP A 166 -11.81 0.49 0.93
C TRP A 166 -10.34 0.92 0.90
N LEU A 167 -9.95 2.03 1.54
CA LEU A 167 -8.55 2.41 1.68
C LEU A 167 -7.73 1.31 2.36
N GLY A 168 -8.38 0.54 3.24
CA GLY A 168 -7.78 -0.65 3.85
C GLY A 168 -7.35 -1.71 2.84
N ALA A 169 -7.96 -1.80 1.65
CA ALA A 169 -7.64 -2.79 0.62
C ALA A 169 -6.41 -2.41 -0.23
N LEU A 170 -5.95 -1.15 -0.18
CA LEU A 170 -4.83 -0.66 -0.99
C LEU A 170 -3.54 -1.47 -0.86
N PRO A 171 -3.11 -1.94 0.34
CA PRO A 171 -1.92 -2.78 0.45
C PRO A 171 -2.04 -4.08 -0.32
N VAL A 172 -3.23 -4.70 -0.34
CA VAL A 172 -3.45 -5.95 -1.09
C VAL A 172 -3.40 -5.68 -2.60
N ILE A 173 -4.03 -4.61 -3.06
CA ILE A 173 -3.96 -4.19 -4.47
C ILE A 173 -2.50 -3.93 -4.87
N ALA A 174 -1.74 -3.22 -4.04
CA ALA A 174 -0.33 -2.93 -4.28
C ALA A 174 0.50 -4.22 -4.40
N VAL A 175 0.27 -5.23 -3.55
CA VAL A 175 0.94 -6.53 -3.63
C VAL A 175 0.58 -7.28 -4.91
N VAL A 176 -0.70 -7.29 -5.33
CA VAL A 176 -1.10 -7.93 -6.59
C VAL A 176 -0.46 -7.25 -7.79
N VAL A 177 -0.47 -5.92 -7.82
CA VAL A 177 0.16 -5.13 -8.88
C VAL A 177 1.67 -5.38 -8.91
N ALA A 178 2.35 -5.36 -7.75
CA ALA A 178 3.78 -5.65 -7.66
C ALA A 178 4.11 -7.05 -8.16
N ALA A 179 3.33 -8.07 -7.77
CA ALA A 179 3.51 -9.44 -8.26
C ALA A 179 3.29 -9.57 -9.77
N GLY A 180 2.33 -8.81 -10.34
CA GLY A 180 2.10 -8.77 -11.78
C GLY A 180 3.25 -8.10 -12.54
N LEU A 181 3.82 -7.02 -11.99
CA LEU A 181 4.92 -6.28 -12.60
C LEU A 181 6.28 -7.02 -12.50
N ASP A 182 6.53 -7.71 -11.39
CA ASP A 182 7.74 -8.54 -11.21
C ASP A 182 7.81 -9.71 -12.23
N ALA A 183 6.65 -10.12 -12.75
CA ALA A 183 6.56 -11.17 -13.76
C ALA A 183 6.93 -10.70 -15.18
N LEU A 184 7.10 -9.40 -15.42
CA LEU A 184 7.46 -8.85 -16.73
C LEU A 184 8.98 -8.90 -16.96
N PRO A 185 9.43 -9.23 -18.18
CA PRO A 185 10.87 -9.31 -18.47
C PRO A 185 11.52 -7.92 -18.47
N GLY A 186 12.61 -7.77 -17.70
CA GLY A 186 13.43 -6.57 -17.65
C GLY A 186 13.15 -5.69 -16.42
N ARG A 187 14.19 -5.08 -15.85
CA ARG A 187 14.11 -4.39 -14.55
C ARG A 187 13.50 -2.98 -14.60
N ARG A 188 13.19 -2.51 -15.82
CA ARG A 188 12.57 -1.21 -16.10
C ARG A 188 11.13 -1.08 -15.57
N TRP A 189 10.48 -2.19 -15.24
CA TRP A 189 9.10 -2.17 -14.73
C TRP A 189 8.99 -1.67 -13.29
N ALA A 190 10.10 -1.65 -12.52
CA ALA A 190 10.17 -1.03 -11.20
C ALA A 190 9.97 0.51 -11.24
N VAL A 191 10.14 1.14 -12.41
CA VAL A 191 9.85 2.56 -12.62
C VAL A 191 8.35 2.84 -12.58
N ILE A 192 7.50 1.87 -12.95
CA ILE A 192 6.04 2.03 -12.92
C ILE A 192 5.48 2.22 -11.50
N PRO A 193 5.74 1.32 -10.53
CA PRO A 193 5.23 1.50 -9.17
C PRO A 193 5.90 2.70 -8.48
N ALA A 194 7.15 3.02 -8.81
CA ALA A 194 7.81 4.23 -8.35
C ALA A 194 7.08 5.49 -8.87
N GLY A 195 6.77 5.52 -10.17
CA GLY A 195 6.02 6.61 -10.81
C GLY A 195 4.60 6.73 -10.25
N LEU A 196 3.91 5.62 -10.02
CA LEU A 196 2.60 5.61 -9.36
C LEU A 196 2.66 6.14 -7.93
N LEU A 197 3.70 5.80 -7.17
CA LEU A 197 3.90 6.34 -5.82
C LEU A 197 4.13 7.85 -5.85
N VAL A 198 5.02 8.33 -6.73
CA VAL A 198 5.27 9.77 -6.90
C VAL A 198 4.00 10.48 -7.32
N LEU A 199 3.24 9.92 -8.27
CA LEU A 199 1.96 10.46 -8.71
C LEU A 199 0.96 10.52 -7.54
N GLN A 200 0.83 9.44 -6.76
CA GLN A 200 -0.06 9.36 -5.61
C GLN A 200 0.28 10.40 -4.54
N VAL A 201 1.57 10.58 -4.24
CA VAL A 201 2.01 11.59 -3.27
C VAL A 201 1.80 13.00 -3.82
N GLY A 202 2.11 13.24 -5.09
CA GLY A 202 1.83 14.51 -5.77
C GLY A 202 0.34 14.87 -5.72
N MET A 203 -0.54 13.90 -6.01
CA MET A 203 -1.99 14.06 -5.87
C MET A 203 -2.40 14.35 -4.43
N GLY A 204 -1.86 13.61 -3.46
CA GLY A 204 -2.17 13.80 -2.05
C GLY A 204 -1.76 15.18 -1.54
N VAL A 205 -0.55 15.64 -1.89
CA VAL A 205 -0.04 16.98 -1.55
C VAL A 205 -0.89 18.06 -2.21
N ARG A 206 -1.22 17.91 -3.50
CA ARG A 206 -2.04 18.88 -4.23
C ARG A 206 -3.45 18.97 -3.65
N ALA A 207 -4.10 17.84 -3.43
CA ALA A 207 -5.42 17.78 -2.83
C ALA A 207 -5.42 18.37 -1.42
N TRP A 208 -4.38 18.10 -0.62
CA TRP A 208 -4.20 18.70 0.69
C TRP A 208 -3.99 20.22 0.61
N TYR A 209 -3.17 20.70 -0.33
CA TYR A 209 -2.94 22.13 -0.54
C TYR A 209 -4.23 22.85 -0.94
N GLU A 210 -5.02 22.29 -1.86
CA GLU A 210 -6.33 22.85 -2.25
C GLU A 210 -7.34 22.80 -1.10
N TYR A 211 -7.39 21.68 -0.38
CA TYR A 211 -8.29 21.50 0.75
C TYR A 211 -7.96 22.46 1.90
N THR A 212 -6.68 22.62 2.24
CA THR A 212 -6.24 23.56 3.28
C THR A 212 -6.32 25.00 2.80
N GLY A 213 -5.90 25.30 1.58
CA GLY A 213 -6.06 26.62 0.97
C GLY A 213 -7.52 27.10 0.93
N GLY A 214 -8.48 26.20 0.71
CA GLY A 214 -9.91 26.50 0.79
C GLY A 214 -10.50 26.56 2.21
N LEU A 215 -9.95 25.80 3.17
CA LEU A 215 -10.47 25.75 4.55
C LEU A 215 -9.90 26.80 5.50
N TYR A 216 -8.68 27.29 5.26
CA TYR A 216 -8.07 28.35 6.07
C TYR A 216 -8.82 29.70 5.97
N PHE A 217 -9.79 29.82 5.05
CA PHE A 217 -10.64 31.00 4.90
C PHE A 217 -12.07 30.84 5.44
N ILE A 218 -12.36 29.81 6.26
CA ILE A 218 -13.64 29.72 6.99
C ILE A 218 -13.43 30.21 8.43
N PRO A 219 -13.82 31.46 8.79
CA PRO A 219 -13.35 32.13 10.02
C PRO A 219 -13.91 31.59 11.34
N ASP A 220 -14.81 30.60 11.33
CA ASP A 220 -15.80 30.47 12.42
C ASP A 220 -15.93 29.07 13.04
N ARG A 221 -14.86 28.26 13.08
CA ARG A 221 -14.87 26.98 13.80
C ARG A 221 -14.09 27.04 15.11
N SER A 222 -14.78 26.69 16.19
CA SER A 222 -14.25 26.53 17.56
C SER A 222 -12.85 25.92 17.59
N PRO A 223 -11.95 26.36 18.50
CA PRO A 223 -10.54 26.00 18.49
C PRO A 223 -10.37 24.51 18.78
N SER A 224 -10.21 23.72 17.72
CA SER A 224 -9.72 22.35 17.85
C SER A 224 -8.31 22.37 18.45
N TRP A 225 -7.92 21.30 19.17
CA TRP A 225 -6.56 21.16 19.68
C TRP A 225 -5.51 21.29 18.57
N TRP A 226 -5.86 20.89 17.34
CA TRP A 226 -5.02 21.07 16.16
C TRP A 226 -4.88 22.56 15.80
N GLY A 227 -5.99 23.31 15.78
CA GLY A 227 -5.98 24.76 15.55
C GLY A 227 -5.18 25.53 16.61
N GLN A 228 -5.20 25.07 17.87
CA GLN A 228 -4.37 25.64 18.94
C GLN A 228 -2.88 25.30 18.75
N ALA A 229 -2.56 24.05 18.45
CA ALA A 229 -1.19 23.61 18.18
C ALA A 229 -0.61 24.32 16.95
N THR A 230 -1.41 24.50 15.89
CA THR A 230 -0.99 25.23 14.70
C THR A 230 -0.86 26.72 14.97
N GLY A 231 -1.77 27.30 15.75
CA GLY A 231 -1.70 28.71 16.15
C GLY A 231 -0.45 29.04 16.99
N VAL A 232 -0.01 28.14 17.88
CA VAL A 232 1.25 28.30 18.63
C VAL A 232 2.46 28.28 17.72
N LEU A 233 2.47 27.41 16.71
CA LEU A 233 3.57 27.29 15.75
C LEU A 233 3.58 28.46 14.75
N GLU A 234 2.42 28.92 14.28
CA GLU A 234 2.28 30.15 13.49
C GLU A 234 2.72 31.39 14.30
N ALA A 235 2.33 31.50 15.57
CA ALA A 235 2.77 32.58 16.47
C ALA A 235 4.28 32.55 16.74
N ALA A 236 4.90 31.38 16.66
CA ALA A 236 6.35 31.20 16.71
C ALA A 236 7.05 31.48 15.36
N GLY A 237 6.31 31.93 14.33
CA GLY A 237 6.84 32.21 12.99
C GLY A 237 7.16 30.95 12.18
N ALA A 238 6.69 29.77 12.59
CA ALA A 238 6.96 28.53 11.89
C ALA A 238 6.05 28.42 10.65
N PRO A 239 6.59 28.26 9.44
CA PRO A 239 5.79 28.08 8.23
C PRO A 239 5.24 26.66 8.20
N LEU A 240 4.17 26.42 8.95
CA LEU A 240 3.56 25.09 9.14
C LEU A 240 3.24 24.33 7.86
N PRO A 241 2.71 24.97 6.80
CA PRO A 241 2.52 24.29 5.53
C PRO A 241 3.84 23.79 4.93
N ALA A 242 4.93 24.55 5.09
CA ALA A 242 6.24 24.15 4.62
C ALA A 242 6.86 23.04 5.49
N LEU A 243 6.65 23.06 6.81
CA LEU A 243 7.15 22.03 7.73
C LEU A 243 6.42 20.68 7.54
N SER A 244 5.10 20.72 7.38
CA SER A 244 4.30 19.52 7.10
C SER A 244 4.63 18.95 5.72
N LEU A 245 4.77 19.80 4.69
CA LEU A 245 5.26 19.39 3.38
C LEU A 245 6.67 18.80 3.46
N ALA A 246 7.60 19.43 4.19
CA ALA A 246 8.96 18.93 4.38
C ALA A 246 8.95 17.56 5.06
N ALA A 247 8.12 17.35 6.09
CA ALA A 247 7.98 16.04 6.74
C ALA A 247 7.47 14.97 5.78
N VAL A 248 6.48 15.28 4.94
CA VAL A 248 5.98 14.36 3.90
C VAL A 248 7.07 14.04 2.87
N LEU A 249 7.82 15.05 2.42
CA LEU A 249 8.92 14.87 1.47
C LEU A 249 10.06 14.02 2.06
N VAL A 250 10.40 14.21 3.33
CA VAL A 250 11.40 13.39 4.03
C VAL A 250 10.92 11.94 4.14
N LEU A 251 9.67 11.70 4.53
CA LEU A 251 9.11 10.34 4.58
C LEU A 251 9.07 9.67 3.19
N LEU A 252 8.73 10.43 2.15
CA LEU A 252 8.79 9.96 0.77
C LEU A 252 10.22 9.58 0.37
N ALA A 253 11.20 10.45 0.67
CA ALA A 253 12.60 10.19 0.38
C ALA A 253 13.08 8.92 1.09
N ILE A 254 12.78 8.75 2.39
CA ILE A 254 13.09 7.54 3.15
C ILE A 254 12.45 6.31 2.49
N GLY A 255 11.18 6.37 2.11
CA GLY A 255 10.47 5.28 1.44
C GLY A 255 11.09 4.91 0.09
N LEU A 256 11.43 5.91 -0.73
CA LEU A 256 12.11 5.71 -2.02
C LEU A 256 13.52 5.14 -1.85
N THR A 257 14.30 5.64 -0.90
CA THR A 257 15.63 5.10 -0.58
C THR A 257 15.54 3.65 -0.13
N ALA A 258 14.61 3.32 0.77
CA ALA A 258 14.39 1.94 1.21
C ALA A 258 14.01 1.02 0.05
N MET A 259 13.17 1.50 -0.89
CA MET A 259 12.82 0.77 -2.10
C MET A 259 14.02 0.55 -3.02
N LEU A 260 14.83 1.58 -3.27
CA LEU A 260 16.03 1.49 -4.10
C LEU A 260 17.08 0.54 -3.50
N VAL A 261 17.32 0.61 -2.19
CA VAL A 261 18.21 -0.31 -1.47
C VAL A 261 17.65 -1.75 -1.54
N GLY A 262 16.34 -1.92 -1.42
CA GLY A 262 15.68 -3.21 -1.62
C GLY A 262 15.94 -3.80 -3.00
N LEU A 263 15.77 -3.01 -4.05
CA LEU A 263 16.02 -3.39 -5.44
C LEU A 263 17.48 -3.77 -5.68
N GLN A 264 18.43 -3.02 -5.11
CA GLN A 264 19.87 -3.34 -5.22
C GLN A 264 20.23 -4.65 -4.51
N ARG A 265 19.65 -4.92 -3.33
CA ARG A 265 19.93 -6.15 -2.58
C ARG A 265 19.35 -7.40 -3.25
N THR A 266 18.21 -7.28 -3.91
CA THR A 266 17.67 -8.39 -4.73
C THR A 266 18.57 -8.72 -5.91
N ASP A 267 19.32 -7.76 -6.46
CA ASP A 267 20.24 -8.01 -7.57
C ASP A 267 21.44 -8.82 -7.17
N VAL A 268 22.05 -8.45 -6.04
CA VAL A 268 23.22 -9.16 -5.52
C VAL A 268 22.85 -10.60 -5.20
N ALA A 269 21.67 -10.82 -4.63
CA ALA A 269 21.16 -12.16 -4.35
C ALA A 269 20.84 -12.96 -5.64
N THR A 270 20.32 -12.31 -6.67
CA THR A 270 19.95 -12.96 -7.94
C THR A 270 21.18 -13.29 -8.78
N ALA A 271 22.14 -12.37 -8.88
CA ALA A 271 23.42 -12.58 -9.58
C ALA A 271 24.27 -13.67 -8.91
N ALA A 272 24.28 -13.71 -7.57
CA ALA A 272 24.92 -14.79 -6.82
C ALA A 272 24.24 -16.15 -7.05
N ALA A 273 22.93 -16.18 -7.29
CA ALA A 273 22.17 -17.41 -7.54
C ALA A 273 22.25 -17.91 -8.99
N THR A 274 22.42 -17.01 -9.97
CA THR A 274 22.57 -17.40 -11.39
C THR A 274 24.00 -17.80 -11.77
N GLY A 275 24.98 -17.57 -10.89
CA GLY A 275 26.38 -17.88 -11.16
C GLY A 275 27.08 -16.85 -12.05
N ASP A 276 26.41 -15.75 -12.40
CA ASP A 276 27.00 -14.57 -13.07
C ASP A 276 27.79 -13.71 -12.07
N ALA A 277 28.53 -14.34 -11.15
CA ALA A 277 29.50 -13.60 -10.37
C ALA A 277 30.49 -12.99 -11.38
N PRO A 278 30.79 -11.67 -11.29
CA PRO A 278 31.77 -11.06 -12.18
C PRO A 278 33.04 -11.89 -12.09
N ASP A 279 33.54 -12.34 -13.24
CA ASP A 279 34.79 -13.10 -13.36
C ASP A 279 35.83 -12.42 -12.48
N HIS A 280 36.02 -12.96 -11.27
CA HIS A 280 37.14 -12.57 -10.46
C HIS A 280 38.33 -12.97 -11.32
N PRO A 281 39.17 -12.02 -11.77
CA PRO A 281 40.29 -12.34 -12.65
C PRO A 281 41.03 -13.46 -11.97
N ALA A 282 41.02 -14.62 -12.63
CA ALA A 282 41.62 -15.84 -12.11
C ALA A 282 42.96 -15.43 -11.54
N ARG A 283 43.15 -15.62 -10.22
CA ARG A 283 44.46 -15.45 -9.61
C ARG A 283 45.37 -16.39 -10.40
N SER A 284 46.11 -15.79 -11.34
CA SER A 284 47.08 -16.49 -12.15
C SER A 284 47.99 -17.19 -11.14
N PRO A 285 48.07 -18.54 -11.14
CA PRO A 285 48.90 -19.24 -10.19
C PRO A 285 50.31 -18.70 -10.39
N ALA A 286 50.78 -17.96 -9.38
CA ALA A 286 52.12 -17.42 -9.36
C ALA A 286 53.06 -18.57 -9.66
N ALA A 287 53.80 -18.44 -10.77
CA ALA A 287 54.80 -19.39 -11.21
C ALA A 287 55.71 -19.71 -10.02
N LEU A 288 55.57 -20.91 -9.48
CA LEU A 288 56.56 -21.53 -8.62
C LEU A 288 57.84 -21.62 -9.45
N LYS A 289 58.80 -20.72 -9.17
CA LYS A 289 60.18 -20.86 -9.65
C LYS A 289 60.71 -22.21 -9.17
N PRO A 290 61.21 -23.09 -10.06
CA PRO A 290 61.94 -24.26 -9.61
C PRO A 290 63.25 -23.79 -8.95
N ALA A 291 63.47 -24.25 -7.72
CA ALA A 291 64.74 -24.13 -7.05
C ALA A 291 65.76 -25.08 -7.71
N GLY A 292 66.87 -24.48 -8.16
CA GLY A 292 68.21 -25.05 -8.40
C GLY A 292 68.41 -26.53 -8.72
N SER A 293 69.09 -26.77 -9.84
CA SER A 293 70.20 -27.72 -9.95
C SER A 293 71.22 -27.18 -10.95
#